data_AF-A0A537TLM2-F1
#
_entry.id   AF-A0A537TLM2-F1
#
_cell.length_a   1.000
_cell.length_b   1.000
_cell.length_c   1.000
_cell.angle_alpha   90.00
_cell.angle_beta   90.00
_cell.angle_gamma   90.00
#
_symmetry.space_group_name_H-M   'P 1'
#
loop_
_entity.id
_entity.type
_entity.pdbx_description
1 polymer ?
#
loop_
_entity_poly.entity_id
_entity_poly.type
_entity_poly.pdbx_seq_one_letter_code
_entity_poly.pdbx_strand_id
1 'polypeptide(L)' 'MAVAALKLKPKLKTFHATVHVTRVEEWCVEAETAEEARELLAAGDGYRCQIGDCINIEVEGVED' A
#
# COMPACT_ATOMS: atom_id res chain seq x y z
N MET A 1 8.79 33.18 14.75
CA MET A 1 9.22 31.80 14.44
C MET A 1 8.04 30.87 14.67
N ALA A 2 7.50 30.26 13.63
CA ALA A 2 6.51 29.20 13.74
C ALA A 2 6.75 28.23 12.59
N VAL A 3 7.58 27.22 12.85
CA VAL A 3 7.77 26.09 11.93
C VAL A 3 6.50 25.28 12.02
N ALA A 4 5.63 25.43 11.02
CA ALA A 4 4.50 24.53 10.83
C ALA A 4 5.09 23.13 10.69
N ALA A 5 4.80 22.27 11.67
CA ALA A 5 5.19 20.87 11.62
C ALA A 5 4.54 20.26 10.37
N LEU A 6 5.34 20.12 9.31
CA LEU A 6 5.01 19.33 8.14
C LEU A 6 4.75 17.92 8.68
N LYS A 7 3.48 17.57 8.84
CA LYS A 7 3.07 16.19 9.11
C LYS A 7 3.68 15.36 7.99
N LEU A 8 4.72 14.58 8.29
CA LEU A 8 5.20 13.56 7.38
C LEU A 8 3.96 12.74 7.02
N LYS A 9 3.47 12.86 5.79
CA LYS A 9 2.51 11.89 5.28
C LYS A 9 3.20 10.54 5.46
N PRO A 10 2.61 9.59 6.19
CA PRO A 10 3.23 8.29 6.35
C PRO A 10 3.51 7.76 4.95
N LYS A 11 4.78 7.43 4.67
CA LYS A 11 5.17 6.84 3.39
C LYS A 11 4.64 5.42 3.40
N LEU A 12 3.36 5.28 3.05
CA LEU A 12 2.72 4.00 2.81
C LEU A 12 3.59 3.26 1.79
N LYS A 13 3.94 2.03 2.13
CA LYS A 13 4.67 1.13 1.26
C LYS A 13 3.68 0.09 0.77
N THR A 14 3.85 -0.32 -0.48
CA THR A 14 3.11 -1.44 -1.04
C THR A 14 3.75 -2.74 -0.55
N PHE A 15 2.99 -3.53 0.19
CA PHE A 15 3.36 -4.87 0.61
C PHE A 15 2.66 -5.90 -0.28
N HIS A 16 3.43 -6.88 -0.74
CA HIS A 16 2.94 -8.00 -1.55
C HIS A 16 2.82 -9.25 -0.69
N ALA A 17 1.70 -9.96 -0.82
CA ALA A 17 1.49 -11.21 -0.12
C ALA A 17 0.68 -12.19 -0.96
N THR A 18 0.97 -13.47 -0.78
CA THR A 18 0.14 -14.55 -1.29
C THR A 18 -0.90 -14.91 -0.22
N VAL A 19 -2.18 -14.70 -0.53
CA VAL A 19 -3.29 -14.93 0.39
C VAL A 19 -4.12 -16.12 -0.11
N HIS A 20 -4.49 -17.01 0.80
CA HIS A 20 -5.40 -18.12 0.49
C HIS A 20 -6.82 -17.74 0.93
N VAL A 21 -7.65 -17.34 -0.04
CA VAL A 21 -9.06 -17.00 0.21
C VAL A 21 -9.95 -18.21 -0.06
N THR A 22 -10.13 -18.55 -1.34
CA THR A 22 -10.72 -19.80 -1.84
C THR A 22 -9.72 -20.60 -2.69
N ARG A 23 -8.72 -19.89 -3.20
CA ARG A 23 -7.51 -20.39 -3.84
C ARG A 23 -6.35 -19.47 -3.44
N VAL A 24 -5.15 -19.89 -3.76
CA VAL A 24 -3.92 -19.12 -3.55
C VAL A 24 -3.89 -17.97 -4.58
N GLU A 25 -3.93 -16.73 -4.12
CA GLU A 25 -3.93 -15.52 -4.96
C GLU A 25 -2.89 -14.51 -4.48
N GLU A 26 -2.39 -13.69 -5.41
CA GLU A 26 -1.48 -12.59 -5.11
C GLU A 26 -2.25 -11.30 -4.80
N TRP A 27 -1.90 -10.68 -3.69
CA TRP A 27 -2.56 -9.50 -3.13
C TRP A 27 -1.53 -8.43 -2.76
N CYS A 28 -1.97 -7.19 -2.83
CA CYS A 28 -1.21 -6.00 -2.50
C CYS A 28 -1.98 -5.18 -1.45
N VAL A 29 -1.25 -4.57 -0.52
CA VAL A 29 -1.82 -3.64 0.45
C VAL A 29 -0.85 -2.49 0.71
N GLU A 30 -1.39 -1.32 0.99
CA GLU A 30 -0.60 -0.15 1.39
C GLU A 30 -0.61 -0.03 2.91
N ALA A 31 0.56 -0.06 3.52
CA ALA A 31 0.70 0.04 4.98
C ALA A 31 2.01 0.76 5.35
N GLU A 32 2.13 1.19 6.60
CA GLU A 32 3.37 1.78 7.11
C GLU A 32 4.35 0.70 7.56
N THR A 33 3.82 -0.40 8.11
CA THR A 33 4.60 -1.50 8.70
C THR A 33 4.16 -2.87 8.17
N ALA A 34 5.03 -3.86 8.32
CA ALA A 34 4.73 -5.24 7.89
C ALA A 34 3.69 -5.91 8.82
N GLU A 35 3.59 -5.48 10.06
CA GLU A 35 2.58 -5.91 11.03
C GLU A 35 1.20 -5.40 10.61
N GLU A 36 1.08 -4.10 10.34
CA GLU A 36 -0.14 -3.47 9.84
C GLU A 36 -0.58 -4.07 8.50
N ALA A 37 0.35 -4.29 7.56
CA ALA A 37 0.06 -4.95 6.29
C ALA A 37 -0.57 -6.34 6.49
N ARG A 38 -0.07 -7.11 7.47
CA ARG A 38 -0.60 -8.45 7.78
C ARG A 38 -2.01 -8.37 8.36
N GLU A 39 -2.27 -7.42 9.25
CA GLU A 39 -3.61 -7.21 9.80
C GLU A 39 -4.62 -6.78 8.71
N LEU A 40 -4.22 -5.85 7.84
CA LEU A 40 -5.05 -5.39 6.73
C LEU A 40 -5.34 -6.53 5.72
N LEU A 41 -4.34 -7.34 5.38
CA LEU A 41 -4.54 -8.51 4.51
C LEU A 41 -5.43 -9.56 5.18
N ALA A 42 -5.32 -9.78 6.48
CA ALA A 42 -6.20 -10.68 7.22
C ALA A 42 -7.64 -10.17 7.30
N ALA A 43 -7.83 -8.84 7.36
CA ALA A 43 -9.14 -8.19 7.28
C ALA A 43 -9.72 -8.20 5.85
N GLY A 44 -8.90 -8.46 4.83
CA GLY A 44 -9.29 -8.42 3.43
C GLY A 44 -9.24 -7.03 2.79
N ASP A 45 -8.59 -6.05 3.43
CA ASP A 45 -8.42 -4.66 2.99
C ASP A 45 -7.31 -4.49 1.91
N GLY A 46 -6.97 -5.57 1.22
CA GLY A 46 -6.04 -5.56 0.09
C GLY A 46 -6.74 -5.63 -1.26
N TYR A 47 -5.98 -5.45 -2.32
CA TYR A 47 -6.45 -5.65 -3.69
C TYR A 47 -5.65 -6.75 -4.37
N ARG A 48 -6.30 -7.48 -5.28
CA ARG A 48 -5.61 -8.46 -6.12
C ARG A 48 -4.67 -7.75 -7.08
N CYS A 49 -3.42 -8.20 -7.11
CA CYS A 49 -2.41 -7.68 -8.02
C CYS A 49 -1.70 -8.86 -8.68
N GLN A 50 -1.48 -8.77 -10.00
CA GLN A 50 -0.65 -9.73 -10.73
C GLN A 50 0.68 -9.09 -11.09
N ILE A 51 1.73 -9.90 -11.13
CA ILE A 51 3.03 -9.46 -11.66
C ILE A 51 2.83 -9.03 -13.12
N GLY A 52 3.16 -7.78 -13.43
CA GLY A 52 2.99 -7.20 -14.76
C GLY A 52 1.70 -6.39 -14.95
N ASP A 53 0.87 -6.25 -13.91
CA ASP A 53 -0.30 -5.38 -13.96
C ASP A 53 0.10 -3.90 -14.02
N CYS A 54 -0.56 -3.13 -14.89
CA CYS A 54 -0.25 -1.72 -15.10
C CYS A 54 -1.00 -0.85 -14.09
N ILE A 55 -0.28 -0.30 -13.12
CA ILE A 55 -0.86 0.65 -12.16
C ILE A 55 -0.86 2.05 -12.80
N ASN A 56 -2.05 2.63 -12.97
CA ASN A 56 -2.20 4.02 -13.40
C ASN A 56 -2.29 4.91 -12.17
N ILE A 57 -1.32 5.80 -12.00
CA ILE A 57 -1.27 6.74 -10.87
C ILE A 57 -1.42 8.15 -11.45
N GLU A 58 -2.41 8.89 -10.98
CA GLU A 58 -2.56 10.31 -11.30
C GLU A 58 -1.63 11.10 -10.40
N VAL A 59 -0.71 11.86 -11.00
CA VAL A 59 0.27 12.68 -10.29
C VAL A 59 -0.15 14.14 -10.38
N GLU A 60 -0.51 14.74 -9.24
CA GLU A 60 -0.99 16.13 -9.15
C GLU A 60 0.14 17.17 -9.34
N GLY A 61 1.40 16.80 -9.09
CA GLY A 61 2.55 17.69 -9.29
C GLY A 61 3.89 17.00 -9.05
N VAL A 62 4.95 17.56 -9.66
CA VAL A 62 6.35 17.14 -9.49
C VAL A 62 7.14 18.38 -9.05
N GLU A 63 7.86 18.27 -7.93
CA GLU A 63 8.80 19.32 -7.46
C GLU A 63 10.20 19.03 -8.05
N ASP A 64 10.92 20.09 -8.46
CA ASP A 64 12.24 20.06 -9.13
C ASP A 64 13.41 19.82 -8.16
#